data_AF-A0A8T0SVH6-F1
#
_entry.id   AF-A0A8T0SVH6-F1
#
_cell.length_a   1.000
_cell.length_b   1.000
_cell.length_c   1.000
_cell.angle_alpha   90.00
_cell.angle_beta   90.00
_cell.angle_gamma   90.00
#
_symmetry.space_group_name_H-M   'P 1'
#
loop_
_entity.id
_entity.type
_entity.pdbx_description
1 polymer ?
#
loop_
_entity_poly.entity_id
_entity_poly.type
_entity_poly.pdbx_seq_one_letter_code
_entity_poly.pdbx_strand_id
1 'polypeptide(L)'
;MKYKDPKQPINTRIKDLLGRMTLAEKIGQMTQIERQVASADVMKKYFIGSILSGGGSVPAPQASPSIWVNMVNEFQRGALSTRLGIPMIYGIDAVHGNNNVYNATLFPHNIGLGATRHV
;
A
#
# COMPACT_ATOMS: atom_id res chain seq x y z
N MET A 1 14.30 17.59 9.36
CA MET A 1 13.17 17.96 8.48
C MET A 1 11.89 17.71 9.26
N LYS A 2 10.96 18.67 9.31
CA LYS A 2 9.77 18.55 10.18
C LYS A 2 8.92 17.34 9.80
N TYR A 3 8.83 17.00 8.50
CA TYR A 3 8.05 15.84 8.05
C TYR A 3 8.57 14.48 8.57
N LYS A 4 9.87 14.38 8.90
CA LYS A 4 10.49 13.17 9.45
C LYS A 4 10.46 13.11 10.99
N ASP A 5 10.09 14.18 11.67
CA ASP A 5 10.01 14.21 13.12
C ASP A 5 8.62 13.71 13.57
N PRO A 6 8.53 12.53 14.23
CA PRO A 6 7.26 11.97 14.66
C PRO A 6 6.59 12.77 15.79
N LYS A 7 7.31 13.69 16.45
CA LYS A 7 6.76 14.54 17.51
C LYS A 7 6.01 15.78 16.98
N GLN A 8 6.15 16.09 15.69
CA GLN A 8 5.45 17.23 15.07
C GLN A 8 3.98 16.90 14.80
N PRO A 9 3.06 17.88 14.93
CA PRO A 9 1.68 17.71 14.50
C PRO A 9 1.58 17.26 13.04
N ILE A 10 0.59 16.42 12.73
CA ILE A 10 0.44 15.82 11.40
C ILE A 10 0.38 16.89 10.29
N ASN A 11 -0.39 17.97 10.48
CA ASN A 11 -0.51 19.05 9.50
C ASN A 11 0.82 19.80 9.28
N THR A 12 1.66 19.91 10.31
CA THR A 12 3.00 20.47 10.20
C THR A 12 3.89 19.58 9.33
N ARG A 13 3.80 18.26 9.53
CA ARG A 13 4.54 17.27 8.72
C ARG A 13 4.09 17.28 7.27
N ILE A 14 2.78 17.32 7.03
CA ILE A 14 2.18 17.40 5.68
C ILE A 14 2.64 18.67 4.96
N LYS A 15 2.51 19.85 5.60
CA LYS A 15 2.87 21.13 4.99
C LYS A 15 4.38 21.20 4.66
N ASP A 16 5.23 20.72 5.57
CA ASP A 16 6.67 20.65 5.34
C ASP A 16 7.04 19.68 4.22
N LEU A 17 6.38 18.52 4.11
CA LEU A 17 6.62 17.57 3.03
C LEU A 17 6.15 18.11 1.67
N LEU A 18 4.92 18.60 1.60
CA LEU A 18 4.30 19.06 0.35
C LEU A 18 5.07 20.25 -0.26
N GLY A 19 5.62 21.13 0.58
CA GLY A 19 6.47 22.24 0.16
C GLY A 19 7.83 21.81 -0.38
N ARG A 20 8.26 20.56 -0.16
CA ARG A 20 9.52 19.99 -0.65
C ARG A 20 9.36 19.16 -1.90
N MET A 21 8.12 18.82 -2.29
CA MET A 21 7.84 17.93 -3.42
C MET A 21 7.89 18.68 -4.76
N THR A 22 8.56 18.07 -5.73
CA THR A 22 8.42 18.38 -7.16
C THR A 22 7.02 18.03 -7.66
N LEU A 23 6.65 18.52 -8.84
CA LEU A 23 5.39 18.13 -9.47
C LEU A 23 5.34 16.61 -9.73
N ALA A 24 6.44 16.01 -10.18
CA ALA A 24 6.53 14.56 -10.43
C ALA A 24 6.28 13.74 -9.15
N GLU A 25 6.84 14.14 -8.01
CA GLU A 25 6.58 13.46 -6.74
C GLU A 25 5.12 13.62 -6.29
N LYS A 26 4.47 14.75 -6.56
CA LYS A 26 3.04 14.95 -6.24
C LYS A 26 2.14 14.06 -7.10
N ILE A 27 2.39 14.00 -8.40
CA ILE A 27 1.68 13.12 -9.33
C ILE A 27 1.91 11.65 -8.96
N GLY A 28 3.16 11.28 -8.65
CA GLY A 28 3.50 9.93 -8.18
C GLY A 28 2.69 9.52 -6.96
N GLN A 29 2.53 10.41 -5.96
CA GLN A 29 1.69 10.14 -4.79
C GLN A 29 0.21 9.92 -5.10
N MET A 30 -0.31 10.54 -6.17
CA MET A 30 -1.70 10.35 -6.63
C MET A 30 -1.86 9.11 -7.52
N THR A 31 -0.78 8.41 -7.83
CA THR A 31 -0.77 7.26 -8.74
C THR A 31 -0.78 5.97 -7.93
N GLN A 32 -1.83 5.17 -8.13
CA GLN A 32 -1.91 3.78 -7.67
C GLN A 32 -1.73 2.85 -8.86
N ILE A 33 -0.85 1.85 -8.74
CA ILE A 33 -0.58 0.86 -9.80
C ILE A 33 -0.87 -0.56 -9.31
N GLU A 34 -1.08 -1.48 -10.25
CA GLU A 34 -1.25 -2.90 -9.95
C GLU A 34 0.13 -3.57 -9.69
N ARG A 35 0.21 -4.52 -8.75
CA ARG A 35 1.47 -5.17 -8.34
C ARG A 35 2.22 -5.91 -9.46
N GLN A 36 1.57 -6.30 -10.56
CA GLN A 36 2.15 -7.01 -11.69
C GLN A 36 3.04 -6.11 -12.54
N VAL A 37 2.77 -4.80 -12.54
CA VAL A 37 3.61 -3.79 -13.22
C VAL A 37 4.57 -3.07 -12.27
N ALA A 38 4.57 -3.45 -10.98
CA ALA A 38 5.41 -2.85 -9.96
C ALA A 38 6.77 -3.57 -9.84
N SER A 39 7.80 -2.79 -9.57
CA SER A 39 9.13 -3.24 -9.15
C SER A 39 9.77 -2.15 -8.29
N ALA A 40 10.82 -2.47 -7.53
CA ALA A 40 11.53 -1.45 -6.75
C ALA A 40 12.01 -0.26 -7.62
N ASP A 41 12.43 -0.53 -8.86
CA ASP A 41 12.86 0.49 -9.82
C ASP A 41 11.70 1.36 -10.31
N VAL A 42 10.54 0.76 -10.61
CA VAL A 42 9.33 1.51 -11.00
C VAL A 42 8.91 2.44 -9.85
N MET A 43 8.89 1.92 -8.61
CA MET A 43 8.56 2.71 -7.42
C MET A 43 9.48 3.92 -7.26
N LYS A 44 10.81 3.69 -7.42
CA LYS A 44 11.81 4.73 -7.29
C LYS A 44 11.74 5.76 -8.42
N LYS A 45 11.62 5.30 -9.67
CA LYS A 45 11.67 6.14 -10.88
C LYS A 45 10.46 7.07 -10.97
N TYR A 46 9.28 6.58 -10.60
CA TYR A 46 8.02 7.30 -10.79
C TYR A 46 7.38 7.81 -9.48
N PHE A 47 8.06 7.68 -8.34
CA PHE A 47 7.61 8.19 -7.03
C PHE A 47 6.20 7.67 -6.63
N ILE A 48 5.89 6.44 -7.02
CA ILE A 48 4.55 5.84 -6.89
C ILE A 48 4.08 5.86 -5.43
N GLY A 49 2.87 6.39 -5.21
CA GLY A 49 2.27 6.54 -3.89
C GLY A 49 1.57 5.29 -3.39
N SER A 50 1.05 4.45 -4.29
CA SER A 50 0.32 3.25 -3.89
C SER A 50 0.46 2.10 -4.88
N ILE A 51 0.38 0.88 -4.34
CA ILE A 51 0.18 -0.35 -5.11
C ILE A 51 -1.12 -1.00 -4.64
N LEU A 52 -1.80 -1.73 -5.50
CA LEU A 52 -2.82 -2.70 -5.08
C LEU A 52 -2.55 -4.12 -5.61
N SER A 53 -3.13 -5.10 -4.91
CA SER A 53 -3.50 -6.40 -5.49
C SER A 53 -4.97 -6.40 -5.83
N GLY A 54 -5.30 -6.46 -7.13
CA GLY A 54 -6.66 -6.77 -7.56
C GLY A 54 -7.08 -8.20 -7.20
N GLY A 55 -8.36 -8.54 -7.38
CA GLY A 55 -8.87 -9.90 -7.13
C GLY A 55 -8.07 -10.98 -7.86
N GLY A 56 -7.52 -11.94 -7.12
CA GLY A 56 -6.67 -13.01 -7.66
C GLY A 56 -5.22 -12.61 -7.98
N SER A 57 -4.85 -11.34 -7.84
CA SER A 57 -3.47 -10.88 -8.05
C SER A 57 -2.59 -11.20 -6.84
N VAL A 58 -2.06 -12.42 -6.83
CA VAL A 58 -1.25 -12.99 -5.75
C VAL A 58 0.23 -13.09 -6.14
N PRO A 59 1.18 -13.12 -5.20
CA PRO A 59 2.61 -13.24 -5.51
C PRO A 59 3.00 -14.61 -6.08
N ALA A 60 2.31 -15.68 -5.65
CA ALA A 60 2.49 -17.05 -6.14
C ALA A 60 1.25 -17.90 -5.80
N PRO A 61 1.01 -19.04 -6.49
CA PRO A 61 0.00 -20.01 -6.06
C PRO A 61 0.22 -20.43 -4.61
N GLN A 62 -0.85 -20.42 -3.81
CA GLN A 62 -0.83 -20.79 -2.38
C GLN A 62 0.23 -20.04 -1.54
N ALA A 63 0.55 -18.79 -1.92
CA ALA A 63 1.57 -18.00 -1.23
C ALA A 63 1.28 -17.87 0.27
N SER A 64 2.30 -18.19 1.08
CA SER A 64 2.27 -17.98 2.53
C SER A 64 2.24 -16.48 2.87
N PRO A 65 1.81 -16.10 4.10
CA PRO A 65 1.89 -14.72 4.56
C PRO A 65 3.30 -14.10 4.46
N SER A 66 4.37 -14.89 4.66
CA SER A 66 5.74 -14.40 4.53
C SER A 66 6.10 -14.01 3.10
N ILE A 67 5.58 -14.71 2.08
CA ILE A 67 5.78 -14.35 0.67
C ILE A 67 5.12 -13.00 0.36
N TRP A 68 3.90 -12.77 0.86
CA TRP A 68 3.22 -11.48 0.75
C TRP A 68 4.02 -10.34 1.40
N VAL A 69 4.49 -10.55 2.64
CA VAL A 69 5.31 -9.57 3.35
C VAL A 69 6.60 -9.26 2.60
N ASN A 70 7.27 -10.27 2.05
CA ASN A 70 8.50 -10.09 1.28
C ASN A 70 8.28 -9.25 0.02
N MET A 71 7.22 -9.54 -0.74
CA MET A 71 6.84 -8.77 -1.93
C MET A 71 6.56 -7.29 -1.58
N VAL A 72 5.72 -7.05 -0.57
CA VAL A 72 5.36 -5.69 -0.14
C VAL A 72 6.60 -4.92 0.34
N ASN A 73 7.49 -5.57 1.09
CA ASN A 73 8.74 -4.99 1.57
C ASN A 73 9.69 -4.63 0.42
N GLU A 74 9.71 -5.40 -0.67
CA GLU A 74 10.50 -5.07 -1.85
C GLU A 74 10.04 -3.76 -2.50
N PHE A 75 8.74 -3.63 -2.74
CA PHE A 75 8.18 -2.39 -3.28
C PHE A 75 8.39 -1.20 -2.34
N GLN A 76 8.24 -1.43 -1.02
CA GLN A 76 8.46 -0.39 -0.03
C GLN A 76 9.92 0.08 0.02
N ARG A 77 10.91 -0.83 -0.13
CA ARG A 77 12.33 -0.46 -0.27
C ARG A 77 12.54 0.46 -1.48
N GLY A 78 11.88 0.19 -2.60
CA GLY A 78 11.90 1.06 -3.78
C GLY A 78 11.41 2.48 -3.46
N ALA A 79 10.22 2.59 -2.86
CA ALA A 79 9.63 3.88 -2.47
C ALA A 79 10.51 4.67 -1.46
N LEU A 80 11.03 3.99 -0.45
CA LEU A 80 11.89 4.59 0.59
C LEU A 80 13.27 5.02 0.06
N SER A 81 13.73 4.47 -1.06
CA SER A 81 15.00 4.85 -1.70
C SER A 81 14.93 6.17 -2.52
N THR A 82 13.74 6.76 -2.64
CA THR A 82 13.55 8.06 -3.32
C THR A 82 14.12 9.21 -2.48
N ARG A 83 14.31 10.38 -3.11
CA ARG A 83 14.86 11.59 -2.49
C ARG A 83 14.17 12.00 -1.18
N LEU A 84 12.83 11.90 -1.13
CA LEU A 84 12.04 12.23 0.06
C LEU A 84 11.71 11.00 0.92
N GLY A 85 11.87 9.79 0.39
CA GLY A 85 11.61 8.54 1.09
C GLY A 85 10.18 8.45 1.61
N ILE A 86 9.20 8.86 0.80
CA ILE A 86 7.78 8.78 1.16
C ILE A 86 7.35 7.31 1.06
N PRO A 87 6.83 6.69 2.13
CA PRO A 87 6.38 5.30 2.06
C PRO A 87 5.16 5.17 1.16
N MET A 88 5.07 4.07 0.43
CA MET A 88 3.85 3.71 -0.31
C MET A 88 2.84 3.04 0.61
N ILE A 89 1.56 3.14 0.24
CA ILE A 89 0.45 2.38 0.85
C ILE A 89 0.01 1.25 -0.08
N TYR A 90 -0.20 0.06 0.48
CA TYR A 90 -0.63 -1.13 -0.26
C TYR A 90 -2.12 -1.41 -0.05
N GLY A 91 -2.88 -1.50 -1.14
CA GLY A 91 -4.31 -1.81 -1.15
C GLY A 91 -4.61 -3.27 -1.50
N ILE A 92 -5.69 -3.82 -0.95
CA ILE A 92 -6.21 -5.14 -1.28
C ILE A 92 -7.70 -5.23 -0.91
N ASP A 93 -8.46 -6.01 -1.67
CA ASP A 93 -9.90 -6.25 -1.43
C ASP A 93 -10.16 -7.29 -0.32
N ALA A 94 -9.77 -6.99 0.93
CA ALA A 94 -10.03 -7.84 2.09
C ALA A 94 -11.48 -7.71 2.61
N VAL A 95 -12.47 -8.05 1.78
CA VAL A 95 -13.89 -7.70 1.99
C VAL A 95 -14.70 -8.71 2.81
N HIS A 96 -14.14 -9.87 3.14
CA HIS A 96 -14.75 -10.86 4.05
C HIS A 96 -13.65 -11.69 4.71
N GLY A 97 -12.68 -11.01 5.30
CA GLY A 97 -11.36 -11.56 5.64
C GLY A 97 -10.34 -11.23 4.56
N ASN A 98 -9.08 -11.61 4.77
CA ASN A 98 -7.99 -11.38 3.80
C ASN A 98 -8.05 -12.41 2.66
N ASN A 99 -9.15 -12.37 1.92
CA ASN A 99 -9.66 -13.42 1.03
C ASN A 99 -8.75 -13.80 -0.16
N ASN A 100 -7.82 -12.94 -0.57
CA ASN A 100 -6.82 -13.26 -1.59
C ASN A 100 -5.64 -14.07 -1.03
N VAL A 101 -5.45 -14.09 0.30
CA VAL A 101 -4.35 -14.82 0.95
C VAL A 101 -4.77 -16.27 1.18
N TYR A 102 -3.94 -17.21 0.72
CA TYR A 102 -4.20 -18.62 0.89
C TYR A 102 -4.34 -19.00 2.37
N ASN A 103 -5.37 -19.78 2.68
CA ASN A 103 -5.70 -20.25 4.03
C ASN A 103 -6.05 -19.14 5.04
N ALA A 104 -6.37 -17.93 4.58
CA ALA A 104 -6.94 -16.91 5.45
C ALA A 104 -8.36 -17.28 5.88
N THR A 105 -8.74 -16.90 7.11
CA THR A 105 -10.12 -17.02 7.58
C THR A 105 -11.06 -16.24 6.65
N LEU A 106 -12.08 -16.93 6.13
CA LEU A 106 -13.14 -16.33 5.34
C LEU A 106 -14.39 -16.15 6.19
N PHE A 107 -14.84 -14.91 6.31
CA PHE A 107 -16.08 -14.56 6.97
C PHE A 107 -17.26 -14.68 5.99
N PRO A 108 -18.51 -14.77 6.50
CA PRO A 108 -19.69 -14.57 5.67
C PRO A 108 -19.64 -13.22 4.96
N HIS A 109 -20.11 -13.15 3.72
CA HIS A 109 -20.27 -11.87 3.03
C HIS A 109 -21.27 -10.96 3.76
N ASN A 110 -21.19 -9.65 3.48
CA ASN A 110 -21.93 -8.60 4.17
C ASN A 110 -23.44 -8.82 4.27
N ILE A 111 -24.08 -9.45 3.27
CA ILE A 111 -25.52 -9.78 3.34
C ILE A 111 -25.82 -10.77 4.48
N GLY A 112 -24.97 -11.77 4.67
CA GLY A 112 -25.08 -12.74 5.77
C GLY A 112 -24.77 -12.09 7.12
N LEU A 113 -23.80 -11.19 7.18
CA LEU A 113 -23.54 -10.40 8.39
C LEU A 113 -24.76 -9.51 8.73
N GLY A 114 -25.39 -8.87 7.75
CA GLY A 114 -26.61 -8.10 7.94
C GLY A 114 -27.78 -8.95 8.47
N ALA A 115 -27.85 -10.24 8.08
CA ALA A 115 -28.84 -11.18 8.59
C ALA A 115 -28.70 -11.45 10.11
N THR A 116 -27.50 -11.28 10.68
CA THR A 116 -27.25 -11.51 12.11
C THR A 116 -27.89 -10.46 13.03
N ARG A 117 -28.20 -9.26 12.49
CA ARG A 117 -28.68 -8.10 13.27
C ARG A 117 -27.73 -7.66 14.40
N HIS A 118 -26.44 -7.94 14.27
CA HIS A 118 -25.41 -7.57 15.24
C HIS A 118 -24.43 -6.56 14.61
N VAL A 119 -24.30 -5.38 15.23
CA VAL A 119 -23.42 -4.27 14.82
C VAL A 119 -22.32 -4.02 15.82
#